data_AF-A0A7Z8VR36-F1
#
_entry.id   AF-A0A7Z8VR36-F1
#
_cell.length_a   1.000
_cell.length_b   1.000
_cell.length_c   1.000
_cell.angle_alpha   90.00
_cell.angle_beta   90.00
_cell.angle_gamma   90.00
#
_symmetry.space_group_name_H-M   'P 1'
#
loop_
_entity.id
_entity.type
_entity.pdbx_description
1 polymer ?
#
loop_
_entity_poly.entity_id
_entity_poly.type
_entity_poly.pdbx_seq_one_letter_code
_entity_poly.pdbx_strand_id
1 'polypeptide(L)'
;RLEGNHIKMQAGGGQDVREFIALNKPPLMSAGDKGLHLLLKADTLGSIEYASPVLYKKIQVGQVHDFKLDKKGEYVLIDIYITERYAHLVGNNSRFWNASGIQLNLDTSGVDIQTGAIATMLNGGIEFTEVSQ
;
A
#
# COMPACT_ATOMS: atom_id res chain seq x y z
N ARG A 1 5.10 24.79 -3.65
CA ARG A 1 3.72 24.94 -4.20
C ARG A 1 2.81 24.17 -3.26
N LEU A 2 1.99 24.85 -2.47
CA LEU A 2 1.05 24.20 -1.55
C LEU A 2 -0.26 24.00 -2.32
N GLU A 3 -0.66 22.74 -2.53
CA GLU A 3 -1.98 22.42 -3.07
C GLU A 3 -2.98 22.46 -1.92
N GLY A 4 -4.04 23.25 -2.08
CA GLY A 4 -5.11 23.38 -1.09
C GLY A 4 -6.08 22.21 -1.12
N ASN A 5 -7.07 22.23 -0.22
CA ASN A 5 -8.14 21.25 -0.18
C ASN A 5 -8.89 21.21 -1.52
N HIS A 6 -9.16 20.00 -2.01
CA HIS A 6 -9.90 19.77 -3.25
C HIS A 6 -10.90 18.63 -3.08
N ILE A 7 -11.94 18.64 -3.92
CA ILE A 7 -12.92 17.55 -4.03
C ILE A 7 -12.72 16.90 -5.39
N LYS A 8 -12.59 15.58 -5.42
CA LYS A 8 -12.59 14.79 -6.67
C LYS A 8 -13.99 14.27 -6.92
N MET A 9 -14.39 14.29 -8.19
CA MET A 9 -15.64 13.71 -8.66
C MET A 9 -15.33 12.70 -9.76
N GLN A 10 -16.10 11.63 -9.80
CA GLN A 10 -16.02 10.61 -10.83
C GLN A 10 -17.41 10.35 -11.38
N ALA A 11 -17.58 10.52 -12.68
CA ALA A 11 -18.86 10.26 -13.34
C ALA A 11 -19.15 8.75 -13.37
N GLY A 12 -20.40 8.39 -13.08
CA GLY A 12 -20.94 7.04 -13.31
C GLY A 12 -21.89 7.03 -14.52
N GLY A 13 -22.28 5.83 -14.98
CA GLY A 13 -23.24 5.67 -16.09
C GLY A 13 -24.72 5.71 -15.68
N GLY A 14 -25.05 6.44 -14.60
CA GLY A 14 -26.40 6.50 -14.04
C GLY A 14 -27.32 7.49 -14.75
N GLN A 15 -28.56 7.62 -14.25
CA GLN A 15 -29.49 8.67 -14.68
C GLN A 15 -29.01 10.06 -14.24
N ASP A 16 -29.49 11.10 -14.91
CA ASP A 16 -29.21 12.48 -14.55
C ASP A 16 -29.68 12.79 -13.13
N VAL A 17 -28.75 13.14 -12.25
CA VAL A 17 -29.00 13.54 -10.86
C VAL A 17 -28.21 14.81 -10.54
N ARG A 18 -28.74 15.65 -9.64
CA ARG A 18 -28.12 16.91 -9.22
C ARG A 18 -27.71 16.96 -7.75
N GLU A 19 -28.11 15.95 -6.97
CA GLU A 19 -27.78 15.81 -5.56
C GLU A 19 -26.81 14.65 -5.37
N PHE A 20 -25.73 14.89 -4.63
CA PHE A 20 -24.69 13.91 -4.37
C PHE A 20 -24.32 13.93 -2.89
N ILE A 21 -24.09 12.76 -2.32
CA ILE A 21 -23.55 12.62 -0.96
C ILE A 21 -22.04 12.43 -1.10
N ALA A 22 -21.27 13.32 -0.48
CA ALA A 22 -19.81 13.21 -0.46
C ALA A 22 -19.41 11.93 0.30
N LEU A 23 -18.47 11.18 -0.26
CA LEU A 23 -17.88 10.04 0.43
C LEU A 23 -16.86 10.55 1.45
N ASN A 24 -16.88 9.94 2.64
CA ASN A 24 -15.90 10.25 3.70
C ASN A 24 -14.48 9.78 3.36
N LYS A 25 -14.36 8.88 2.37
CA LYS A 25 -13.09 8.42 1.80
C LYS A 25 -13.23 8.25 0.30
N PRO A 26 -12.15 8.38 -0.49
CA PRO A 26 -12.17 8.09 -1.91
C PRO A 26 -12.77 6.69 -2.17
N PRO A 27 -13.55 6.52 -3.26
CA PRO A 27 -13.99 5.19 -3.66
C PRO A 27 -12.76 4.35 -4.01
N LEU A 28 -12.79 3.06 -3.66
CA LEU A 28 -11.69 2.11 -3.92
C LEU A 28 -11.28 2.02 -5.39
N MET A 29 -12.14 2.47 -6.30
CA MET A 29 -11.99 2.28 -7.74
C MET A 29 -12.31 3.57 -8.50
N SER A 30 -11.27 4.16 -9.08
CA SER A 30 -11.47 4.96 -10.29
C SER A 30 -11.72 3.99 -11.44
N ALA A 31 -12.83 4.13 -12.17
CA ALA A 31 -13.31 3.19 -13.18
C ALA A 31 -12.42 3.04 -14.43
N GLY A 32 -11.14 3.43 -14.36
CA GLY A 32 -10.16 3.37 -15.45
C GLY A 32 -8.73 3.02 -15.01
N ASP A 33 -8.47 2.68 -13.75
CA ASP A 33 -7.12 2.33 -13.30
C ASP A 33 -6.78 0.91 -13.75
N LYS A 34 -6.10 0.81 -14.91
CA LYS A 34 -5.53 -0.44 -15.38
C LYS A 34 -4.40 -0.85 -14.44
N GLY A 35 -4.51 -2.03 -13.84
CA GLY A 35 -3.49 -2.59 -12.97
C GLY A 35 -3.98 -3.78 -12.17
N LEU A 36 -3.15 -4.27 -11.26
CA LEU A 36 -3.44 -5.44 -10.42
C LEU A 36 -3.83 -4.97 -9.02
N HIS A 37 -5.05 -5.30 -8.62
CA HIS A 37 -5.55 -5.10 -7.27
C HIS A 37 -5.46 -6.39 -6.48
N LEU A 38 -4.89 -6.32 -5.28
CA LEU A 38 -4.74 -7.47 -4.39
C LEU A 38 -5.27 -7.12 -3.01
N LEU A 39 -5.89 -8.11 -2.36
CA LEU A 39 -6.29 -8.01 -0.98
C LEU A 39 -5.36 -8.86 -0.13
N LEU A 40 -4.52 -8.22 0.67
CA LEU A 40 -3.64 -8.90 1.60
C LEU A 40 -4.36 -9.09 2.94
N LYS A 41 -4.11 -10.22 3.59
CA LYS A 41 -4.64 -10.55 4.90
C LYS A 41 -3.50 -10.58 5.90
N ALA A 42 -3.63 -9.84 7.00
CA ALA A 42 -2.63 -9.77 8.06
C ALA A 42 -3.30 -9.77 9.43
N ASP A 43 -2.58 -10.15 10.49
CA ASP A 43 -3.10 -10.12 11.86
C ASP A 43 -3.22 -8.67 12.38
N THR A 44 -2.34 -7.78 11.93
CA THR A 44 -2.34 -6.35 12.31
C THR A 44 -1.96 -5.48 11.12
N LEU A 45 -2.29 -4.18 11.20
CA LEU A 45 -1.93 -3.20 10.17
C LEU A 45 -0.43 -2.82 10.24
N GLY A 46 0.17 -2.83 11.43
CA GLY A 46 1.53 -2.34 11.64
C GLY A 46 1.67 -0.85 11.31
N SER A 47 2.76 -0.49 10.65
CA SER A 47 3.05 0.89 10.20
C SER A 47 2.50 1.23 8.81
N ILE A 48 1.54 0.45 8.30
CA ILE A 48 0.94 0.67 6.99
C ILE A 48 -0.13 1.76 7.09
N GLU A 49 -0.08 2.73 6.18
CA GLU A 49 -1.04 3.82 6.05
C GLU A 49 -1.61 3.89 4.63
N TYR A 50 -2.61 4.76 4.43
CA TYR A 50 -3.08 5.10 3.09
C TYR A 50 -1.92 5.64 2.26
N ALA A 51 -1.80 5.20 1.01
CA ALA A 51 -0.71 5.53 0.09
C ALA A 51 0.70 5.04 0.51
N SER A 52 0.82 4.20 1.55
CA SER A 52 2.08 3.48 1.83
C SER A 52 2.57 2.77 0.56
N PRO A 53 3.88 2.83 0.25
CA PRO A 53 4.40 2.29 -1.00
C PRO A 53 4.39 0.76 -0.98
N VAL A 54 4.07 0.17 -2.14
CA VAL A 54 4.34 -1.25 -2.44
C VAL A 54 5.64 -1.33 -3.23
N LEU A 55 6.61 -2.06 -2.70
CA LEU A 55 7.99 -2.13 -3.18
C LEU A 55 8.30 -3.51 -3.75
N TYR A 56 9.05 -3.53 -4.86
CA TYR A 56 9.75 -4.71 -5.36
C TYR A 56 11.20 -4.34 -5.59
N LYS A 57 12.15 -5.04 -4.95
CA LYS A 57 13.59 -4.70 -4.99
C LYS A 57 13.85 -3.21 -4.68
N LYS A 58 13.17 -2.67 -3.66
CA LYS A 58 13.20 -1.24 -3.25
C LYS A 58 12.67 -0.22 -4.28
N ILE A 59 12.10 -0.66 -5.39
CA ILE A 59 11.43 0.22 -6.37
C ILE A 59 9.94 0.26 -6.05
N GLN A 60 9.34 1.46 -5.97
CA GLN A 60 7.90 1.59 -5.82
C GLN A 60 7.18 1.15 -7.10
N VAL A 61 6.35 0.12 -6.96
CA VAL A 61 5.57 -0.47 -8.06
C VAL A 61 4.07 -0.29 -7.88
N GLY A 62 3.66 0.15 -6.70
CA GLY A 62 2.27 0.30 -6.30
C GLY A 62 2.13 1.06 -5.00
N GLN A 63 0.92 1.02 -4.43
CA GLN A 63 0.59 1.66 -3.16
C GLN A 63 -0.63 1.02 -2.49
N VAL A 64 -0.76 1.24 -1.20
CA VAL A 64 -1.94 0.89 -0.41
C VAL A 64 -3.08 1.86 -0.73
N HIS A 65 -4.26 1.33 -1.04
CA HIS A 65 -5.45 2.11 -1.35
C HIS A 65 -6.40 2.21 -0.16
N ASP A 66 -6.56 1.12 0.60
CA ASP A 66 -7.44 1.09 1.78
C ASP A 66 -7.05 -0.05 2.70
N PHE A 67 -7.60 -0.04 3.91
CA PHE A 67 -7.53 -1.16 4.82
C PHE A 67 -8.76 -1.18 5.73
N LYS A 68 -9.16 -2.38 6.15
CA LYS A 68 -10.31 -2.58 7.02
C LYS A 68 -10.16 -3.87 7.81
N LEU A 69 -10.93 -4.00 8.88
CA LEU A 69 -11.10 -5.29 9.52
C LEU A 69 -11.93 -6.21 8.63
N ASP A 70 -11.65 -7.51 8.70
CA ASP A 70 -12.54 -8.52 8.14
C ASP A 70 -13.88 -8.55 8.90
N LYS A 71 -14.84 -9.35 8.41
CA LYS A 71 -16.21 -9.36 8.97
C LYS A 71 -16.24 -9.76 10.46
N LYS A 72 -15.25 -10.49 10.95
CA LYS A 72 -15.17 -10.98 12.32
C LYS A 72 -14.28 -10.12 13.21
N GLY A 73 -13.50 -9.19 12.63
CA GLY A 73 -12.49 -8.42 13.35
C GLY A 73 -11.22 -9.19 13.68
N GLU A 74 -11.05 -10.39 13.11
CA GLU A 74 -9.91 -11.28 13.40
C GLU A 74 -8.66 -10.85 12.62
N TYR A 75 -8.86 -10.24 11.45
CA TYR A 75 -7.77 -9.89 10.54
C TYR A 75 -7.96 -8.50 9.95
N VAL A 76 -6.84 -7.89 9.58
CA VAL A 76 -6.80 -6.70 8.74
C VAL A 76 -6.70 -7.13 7.28
N LEU A 77 -7.61 -6.61 6.47
CA LEU A 77 -7.65 -6.73 5.02
C LEU A 77 -7.08 -5.44 4.43
N ILE A 78 -5.98 -5.54 3.70
CA ILE A 78 -5.25 -4.41 3.13
C ILE A 78 -5.40 -4.48 1.60
N ASP A 79 -6.04 -3.46 1.03
CA ASP A 79 -6.20 -3.30 -0.41
C ASP A 79 -4.97 -2.59 -0.98
N ILE A 80 -4.28 -3.28 -1.87
CA ILE A 80 -3.12 -2.74 -2.58
C ILE A 80 -3.38 -2.70 -4.08
N TYR A 81 -2.83 -1.67 -4.70
CA TYR A 81 -2.81 -1.50 -6.14
C TYR A 81 -1.37 -1.55 -6.65
N ILE A 82 -1.14 -2.38 -7.67
CA ILE A 82 0.11 -2.47 -8.41
C ILE A 82 -0.16 -1.99 -9.83
N THR A 83 0.65 -1.05 -10.29
CA THR A 83 0.47 -0.45 -11.62
C THR A 83 0.56 -1.50 -12.74
N GLU A 84 -0.19 -1.32 -13.83
CA GLU A 84 -0.22 -2.25 -14.97
C GLU A 84 1.17 -2.69 -15.45
N ARG A 85 2.11 -1.74 -15.58
CA ARG A 85 3.50 -2.01 -16.02
C ARG A 85 4.26 -2.99 -15.13
N TYR A 86 3.82 -3.20 -13.89
CA TYR A 86 4.48 -4.07 -12.91
C TYR A 86 3.60 -5.24 -12.46
N ALA A 87 2.37 -5.37 -12.97
CA ALA A 87 1.46 -6.45 -12.59
C ALA A 87 2.07 -7.85 -12.81
N HIS A 88 2.90 -7.99 -13.85
CA HIS A 88 3.60 -9.24 -14.19
C HIS A 88 4.63 -9.69 -13.14
N LEU A 89 5.02 -8.82 -12.18
CA LEU A 89 5.96 -9.18 -11.12
C LEU A 89 5.29 -10.02 -10.02
N VAL A 90 3.96 -10.00 -9.94
CA VAL A 90 3.21 -10.80 -8.97
C VAL A 90 2.87 -12.15 -9.57
N GLY A 91 3.36 -13.20 -8.92
CA GLY A 91 3.03 -14.59 -9.22
C GLY A 91 2.33 -15.26 -8.05
N ASN A 92 1.94 -16.53 -8.25
CA ASN A 92 1.27 -17.34 -7.22
C ASN A 92 2.16 -17.57 -5.98
N ASN A 93 3.48 -17.48 -6.13
CA ASN A 93 4.45 -17.67 -5.05
C ASN A 93 4.99 -16.34 -4.48
N SER A 94 4.37 -15.21 -4.81
CA SER A 94 4.76 -13.92 -4.26
C SER A 94 4.46 -13.87 -2.76
N ARG A 95 5.45 -13.43 -1.98
CA ARG A 95 5.32 -13.21 -0.53
C ARG A 95 5.43 -11.73 -0.24
N PHE A 96 4.48 -11.22 0.51
CA PHE A 96 4.40 -9.82 0.94
C PHE A 96 4.74 -9.72 2.42
N TRP A 97 5.56 -8.74 2.81
CA TRP A 97 5.88 -8.44 4.20
C TRP A 97 5.86 -6.93 4.46
N ASN A 98 5.65 -6.57 5.73
CA ASN A 98 5.75 -5.19 6.17
C ASN A 98 7.22 -4.76 6.15
N ALA A 99 7.53 -3.69 5.41
CA ALA A 99 8.87 -3.14 5.24
C ALA A 99 9.26 -2.14 6.35
N SER A 100 8.63 -2.19 7.53
CA SER A 100 8.92 -1.35 8.68
C SER A 100 10.40 -1.42 9.09
N GLY A 101 11.07 -0.26 9.05
CA GLY A 101 12.53 -0.10 9.07
C GLY A 101 13.24 -0.29 10.41
N ILE A 102 12.90 -1.30 11.21
CA ILE A 102 13.73 -1.66 12.38
C ILE A 102 14.22 -3.10 12.21
N GLN A 103 15.35 -3.26 11.53
CA GLN A 103 16.17 -4.47 11.60
C GLN A 103 17.34 -4.15 12.54
N LEU A 104 17.14 -4.33 13.86
CA LEU A 104 18.23 -4.24 14.83
C LEU A 104 19.09 -5.51 14.71
N ASN A 105 20.08 -5.49 13.82
CA ASN A 105 21.14 -6.50 13.83
C ASN A 105 22.07 -6.17 14.99
N LEU A 106 21.82 -6.74 16.17
CA LEU A 106 22.74 -6.70 17.30
C LEU A 106 23.81 -7.77 17.08
N ASP A 107 24.91 -7.41 16.41
CA ASP A 107 26.11 -8.23 16.46
C ASP A 107 26.89 -7.95 17.76
N THR A 108 27.60 -8.95 18.27
CA THR A 108 28.33 -8.88 19.53
C THR A 108 29.68 -8.14 19.42
N SER A 109 29.92 -7.42 18.32
CA SER A 109 31.22 -6.85 17.93
C SER A 109 31.27 -5.32 18.05
N GLY A 110 30.13 -4.67 18.31
CA GLY A 110 30.03 -3.22 18.50
C GLY A 110 28.96 -2.61 17.62
N VAL A 111 28.51 -1.40 17.98
CA VAL A 111 27.41 -0.73 17.28
C VAL A 111 27.97 -0.01 16.04
N ASP A 112 27.79 -0.57 14.84
CA ASP A 112 28.02 0.16 13.58
C ASP A 112 26.81 1.07 13.30
N ILE A 113 26.84 2.30 13.82
CA ILE A 113 25.79 3.29 13.57
C ILE A 113 26.07 3.99 12.24
N GLN A 114 25.59 3.40 11.14
CA GLN A 114 25.49 4.11 9.86
C GLN A 114 24.36 5.15 9.94
N THR A 115 24.64 6.30 10.56
CA THR A 115 23.70 7.41 10.78
C THR A 115 23.25 8.13 9.49
N GLY A 116 23.75 7.75 8.31
CA GLY A 116 23.59 8.49 7.05
C GLY A 116 22.35 8.16 6.20
N ALA A 117 21.50 7.20 6.57
CA ALA A 117 20.36 6.77 5.74
C ALA A 117 19.02 6.64 6.52
N ILE A 118 18.94 7.22 7.72
CA ILE A 118 17.82 6.99 8.65
C ILE A 118 16.55 7.76 8.24
N ALA A 119 16.67 8.85 7.46
CA ALA A 119 15.51 9.69 7.13
C ALA A 119 14.56 9.11 6.06
N THR A 120 14.99 8.12 5.27
CA THR A 120 14.21 7.63 4.12
C THR A 120 13.38 6.37 4.41
N MET A 121 13.53 5.75 5.59
CA MET A 121 12.82 4.53 6.01
C MET A 121 11.66 4.80 6.99
N LEU A 122 11.23 6.05 7.15
CA LEU A 122 10.29 6.42 8.21
C LEU A 122 8.80 6.22 7.87
N ASN A 123 8.47 6.00 6.59
CA ASN A 123 7.10 5.71 6.19
C ASN A 123 7.00 4.22 5.86
N GLY A 124 6.26 3.48 6.69
CA GLY A 124 6.04 2.05 6.49
C GLY A 124 5.54 1.72 5.09
N GLY A 125 5.80 0.50 4.64
CA GLY A 125 5.47 0.05 3.30
C GLY A 125 5.29 -1.46 3.24
N ILE A 126 4.93 -1.95 2.07
CA ILE A 126 4.80 -3.39 1.80
C ILE A 126 5.87 -3.73 0.78
N GLU A 127 6.74 -4.70 1.08
CA GLU A 127 7.68 -5.23 0.09
C GLU A 127 7.29 -6.66 -0.27
N PHE A 128 7.53 -7.06 -1.51
CA PHE A 128 7.34 -8.44 -1.92
C PHE A 128 8.48 -8.96 -2.79
N THR A 129 8.64 -10.28 -2.76
CA THR A 129 9.49 -11.03 -3.67
C THR A 129 8.72 -12.20 -4.25
N GLU A 130 9.18 -12.67 -5.40
CA GLU A 130 8.89 -14.01 -5.86
C GLU A 130 9.79 -14.99 -5.09
N VAL A 131 9.22 -16.09 -4.60
CA VAL A 131 10.02 -17.22 -4.11
C VAL A 131 10.21 -18.19 -5.27
N SER A 132 11.41 -18.20 -5.82
CA SER A 132 11.86 -19.25 -6.72
C SER A 132 11.90 -20.58 -5.95
N GLN A 133 11.31 -21.63 -6.52
CA GLN A 133 11.45 -23.00 -6.01
C GLN A 133 12.89 -23.49 -6.20
#